data_AF-A0A094A5D6-F1
#
_entry.id   AF-A0A094A5D6-F1
#
_cell.length_a   1.000
_cell.length_b   1.000
_cell.length_c   1.000
_cell.angle_alpha   90.00
_cell.angle_beta   90.00
_cell.angle_gamma   90.00
#
_symmetry.space_group_name_H-M   'P 1'
#
loop_
_entity.id
_entity.type
_entity.pdbx_description
1 polymer ?
#
loop_
_entity_poly.entity_id
_entity_poly.type
_entity_poly.pdbx_seq_one_letter_code
_entity_poly.pdbx_strand_id
1 'polypeptide(L)'
;MQLIKVALLVAPLIAAASGAVYDAPLDVQAKIKRDQDLIDRGLDTHIPSFGLEKRACSKNGCKCAKGTKQGQYCGLCQEVTESGDGGFYTRDMYECSPSGACCSYGSTIVCKSSDYASACPKAPA
;
A
#
# COMPACT_ATOMS: atom_id res chain seq x y z
N MET A 1 -5.95 -68.57 5.57
CA MET A 1 -5.53 -67.38 4.82
C MET A 1 -5.92 -66.16 5.65
N GLN A 2 -4.93 -65.52 6.29
CA GLN A 2 -5.11 -64.32 7.12
C GLN A 2 -5.02 -63.09 6.21
N LEU A 3 -6.07 -62.26 6.17
CA LEU A 3 -6.05 -60.98 5.46
C LEU A 3 -5.58 -59.89 6.43
N ILE A 4 -4.45 -59.29 6.06
CA ILE A 4 -3.68 -58.32 6.82
C ILE A 4 -4.46 -57.00 6.92
N LYS A 5 -4.68 -56.53 8.16
CA LYS A 5 -5.16 -55.18 8.46
C LYS A 5 -4.04 -54.19 8.18
N VAL A 6 -4.16 -53.39 7.12
CA VAL A 6 -3.30 -52.21 6.90
C VAL A 6 -4.12 -50.96 7.18
N ALA A 7 -4.11 -50.53 8.44
CA ALA A 7 -4.50 -49.18 8.82
C ALA A 7 -3.23 -48.32 8.80
N LEU A 8 -3.01 -47.60 7.70
CA LEU A 8 -1.95 -46.59 7.60
C LEU A 8 -2.63 -45.22 7.50
N LEU A 9 -2.74 -44.59 8.66
CA LEU A 9 -2.96 -43.15 8.84
C LEU A 9 -1.71 -42.40 8.37
N VAL A 10 -1.80 -41.62 7.29
CA VAL A 10 -0.95 -40.43 7.12
C VAL A 10 -1.79 -39.34 6.46
N ALA A 11 -1.92 -38.22 7.17
CA ALA A 11 -2.76 -37.08 6.88
C ALA A 11 -2.47 -36.40 5.52
N PRO A 12 -3.44 -35.67 4.93
CA PRO A 12 -3.13 -34.74 3.87
C PRO A 12 -2.26 -33.61 4.42
N LEU A 13 -0.98 -33.61 4.06
CA LEU A 13 -0.13 -32.43 4.13
C LEU A 13 -0.69 -31.44 3.09
N ILE A 14 -1.63 -30.61 3.53
CA ILE A 14 -1.98 -29.39 2.80
C ILE A 14 -0.73 -28.51 2.90
N ALA A 15 0.10 -28.55 1.86
CA ALA A 15 1.05 -27.49 1.58
C ALA A 15 0.26 -26.23 1.24
N ALA A 16 -0.20 -25.53 2.27
CA ALA A 16 -0.62 -24.15 2.12
C ALA A 16 0.65 -23.38 1.72
N ALA A 17 0.76 -23.04 0.44
CA ALA A 17 1.71 -22.03 0.00
C ALA A 17 1.40 -20.76 0.80
N SER A 18 2.22 -20.48 1.80
CA SER A 18 2.20 -19.24 2.55
C SER A 18 2.70 -18.12 1.64
N GLY A 19 1.87 -17.72 0.68
CA GLY A 19 1.94 -16.38 0.14
C GLY A 19 1.40 -15.48 1.23
N ALA A 20 2.30 -14.77 1.92
CA ALA A 20 1.98 -13.80 2.95
C ALA A 20 1.07 -12.69 2.38
N VAL A 21 -0.23 -12.96 2.30
CA VAL A 21 -1.22 -11.93 2.58
C VAL A 21 -1.06 -11.66 4.07
N TYR A 22 -0.22 -10.68 4.39
CA TYR A 22 -0.43 -9.93 5.62
C TYR A 22 -1.93 -9.68 5.72
N ASP A 23 -2.53 -10.07 6.84
CA ASP A 23 -3.92 -9.76 7.19
C ASP A 23 -4.00 -8.24 7.37
N ALA A 24 -3.88 -7.53 6.25
CA ALA A 24 -3.85 -6.09 6.22
C ALA A 24 -5.25 -5.64 6.66
N PRO A 25 -5.33 -4.58 7.48
CA PRO A 25 -6.60 -4.01 7.88
C PRO A 25 -7.51 -3.83 6.66
N LEU A 26 -8.82 -4.06 6.83
CA LEU A 26 -9.81 -4.03 5.74
C LEU A 26 -9.73 -2.73 4.89
N ASP A 27 -9.33 -1.61 5.49
CA ASP A 27 -9.12 -0.34 4.78
C ASP A 27 -7.93 -0.39 3.82
N VAL A 28 -6.84 -1.06 4.18
CA VAL A 28 -5.66 -1.24 3.33
C VAL A 28 -6.01 -2.12 2.14
N GLN A 29 -6.76 -3.20 2.35
CA GLN A 29 -7.23 -4.06 1.25
C GLN A 29 -8.12 -3.30 0.27
N ALA A 30 -9.01 -2.44 0.76
CA ALA A 30 -9.86 -1.60 -0.09
C ALA A 30 -9.04 -0.61 -0.93
N LYS A 31 -8.00 0.00 -0.34
CA LYS A 31 -7.07 0.89 -1.05
C LYS A 31 -6.30 0.17 -2.16
N ILE A 32 -5.77 -1.02 -1.86
CA ILE A 32 -5.05 -1.85 -2.84
C ILE A 32 -5.96 -2.22 -4.01
N LYS A 33 -7.19 -2.68 -3.71
CA LYS A 33 -8.16 -3.05 -4.73
C LYS A 33 -8.51 -1.87 -5.65
N ARG A 34 -8.77 -0.69 -5.08
CA ARG A 34 -9.05 0.52 -5.88
C ARG A 34 -7.89 0.82 -6.83
N ASP A 35 -6.66 0.79 -6.35
CA ASP A 35 -5.50 1.06 -7.20
C ASP A 35 -5.35 0.01 -8.31
N GLN A 36 -5.60 -1.27 -8.01
CA GLN A 36 -5.61 -2.33 -9.02
C GLN A 36 -6.68 -2.08 -10.09
N ASP A 37 -7.90 -1.69 -9.71
CA ASP A 37 -8.97 -1.36 -10.65
C ASP A 37 -8.59 -0.16 -11.56
N LEU A 38 -7.81 0.81 -11.06
CA LEU A 38 -7.30 1.92 -11.88
C LEU A 38 -6.22 1.46 -12.86
N ILE A 39 -5.35 0.55 -12.44
CA ILE A 39 -4.30 -0.05 -13.29
C ILE A 39 -4.92 -0.89 -14.40
N ASP A 40 -5.89 -1.74 -14.07
CA ASP A 40 -6.57 -2.62 -15.05
C ASP A 40 -7.32 -1.80 -16.12
N ARG A 41 -7.70 -0.57 -15.79
CA ARG A 41 -8.30 0.40 -16.73
C ARG A 41 -7.29 1.21 -17.54
N GLY A 42 -5.99 0.94 -17.39
CA GLY A 42 -4.90 1.63 -18.09
C GLY A 42 -4.69 3.08 -17.65
N LEU A 43 -5.13 3.44 -16.43
CA LEU A 43 -4.90 4.79 -15.87
C LEU A 43 -3.49 4.94 -15.28
N ASP A 44 -2.64 3.91 -15.37
CA ASP A 44 -1.25 3.96 -14.95
C ASP A 44 -0.33 4.47 -16.07
N THR A 45 -0.64 5.62 -16.67
CA THR A 45 0.29 6.25 -17.63
C THR A 45 1.53 6.72 -16.87
N HIS A 46 2.46 5.79 -16.68
CA HIS A 46 3.77 5.94 -16.10
C HIS A 46 4.53 6.95 -16.96
N ILE A 47 4.52 8.23 -16.57
CA ILE A 47 5.59 9.15 -16.95
C ILE A 47 6.59 9.12 -15.81
N PRO A 48 7.64 8.27 -15.87
CA PRO A 48 8.80 8.47 -15.02
C PRO A 48 9.38 9.85 -15.39
N SER A 49 9.27 10.82 -14.49
CA SER A 49 10.12 12.00 -14.61
C SER A 49 11.55 11.52 -14.35
N PHE A 50 12.31 11.33 -15.42
CA PHE A 50 13.74 11.04 -15.41
C PHE A 50 14.58 12.29 -15.06
N GLY A 51 13.99 13.29 -14.43
CA GLY A 51 14.69 14.40 -13.80
C GLY A 51 14.71 14.21 -12.29
N LEU A 52 15.88 14.33 -11.66
CA LEU A 52 16.02 14.58 -10.23
C LEU A 52 15.49 15.98 -9.86
N GLU A 53 14.35 16.39 -10.42
CA GLU A 53 13.65 17.56 -9.96
C GLU A 53 13.18 17.28 -8.54
N LYS A 54 13.45 18.22 -7.65
CA LYS A 54 12.92 18.24 -6.29
C LYS A 54 11.41 17.98 -6.40
N ARG A 55 10.93 16.83 -5.91
CA ARG A 55 9.52 16.45 -6.00
C ARG A 55 8.68 17.59 -5.44
N ALA A 56 7.99 18.30 -6.32
CA ALA A 56 7.07 19.35 -5.90
C ALA A 56 5.89 18.66 -5.22
N CYS A 57 5.72 18.96 -3.94
CA CYS A 57 4.52 18.68 -3.16
C CYS A 57 3.31 19.26 -3.92
N SER A 58 2.66 18.41 -4.72
CA SER A 58 1.62 18.83 -5.67
C SER A 58 0.26 18.68 -5.03
N LYS A 59 -0.51 19.77 -4.99
CA LYS A 59 -1.88 19.74 -4.46
C LYS A 59 -2.76 19.02 -5.49
N ASN A 60 -3.18 17.81 -5.16
CA ASN A 60 -4.08 16.98 -5.97
C ASN A 60 -5.40 16.67 -5.24
N GLY A 61 -5.71 17.40 -4.17
CA GLY A 61 -6.93 17.16 -3.38
C GLY A 61 -6.87 15.94 -2.46
N CYS A 62 -5.69 15.35 -2.24
CA CYS A 62 -5.53 14.29 -1.25
C CYS A 62 -5.94 14.78 0.16
N LYS A 63 -6.32 13.83 1.03
CA LYS A 63 -6.67 14.12 2.42
C LYS A 63 -5.97 13.18 3.38
N CYS A 64 -5.70 13.71 4.57
CA CYS A 64 -5.24 12.96 5.72
C CYS A 64 -6.22 13.07 6.88
N ALA A 65 -6.14 12.14 7.83
CA ALA A 65 -6.86 12.24 9.08
C ALA A 65 -6.51 13.55 9.81
N LYS A 66 -7.52 14.23 10.38
CA LYS A 66 -7.27 15.45 11.15
C LYS A 66 -6.45 15.13 12.39
N GLY A 67 -5.50 16.00 12.73
CA GLY A 67 -4.58 15.78 13.85
C GLY A 67 -3.41 14.84 13.53
N THR A 68 -3.31 14.33 12.30
CA THR A 68 -2.09 13.67 11.81
C THR A 68 -0.89 14.60 11.98
N LYS A 69 0.22 14.07 12.52
CA LYS A 69 1.45 14.85 12.66
C LYS A 69 1.93 15.31 11.28
N GLN A 70 2.48 16.51 11.21
CA GLN A 70 3.09 16.97 9.95
C GLN A 70 4.20 16.00 9.54
N GLY A 71 4.17 15.53 8.29
CA GLY A 71 5.22 14.66 7.77
C GLY A 71 4.82 13.88 6.52
N GLN A 72 5.70 12.97 6.11
CA GLN A 72 5.55 12.15 4.91
C GLN A 72 4.98 10.76 5.25
N TYR A 73 3.97 10.35 4.49
CA TYR A 73 3.23 9.11 4.67
C TYR A 73 3.01 8.41 3.33
N CYS A 74 3.26 7.10 3.28
CA CYS A 74 2.79 6.28 2.17
C CYS A 74 1.27 6.28 2.09
N GLY A 75 0.70 6.16 0.89
CA GLY A 75 -0.76 6.18 0.74
C GLY A 75 -1.49 5.05 1.48
N LEU A 76 -0.85 3.90 1.65
CA LEU A 76 -1.40 2.80 2.45
C LEU A 76 -1.36 3.06 3.97
N CYS A 77 -0.63 4.09 4.45
CA CYS A 77 -0.70 4.49 5.85
C CYS A 77 -2.15 4.86 6.23
N GLN A 78 -2.58 4.52 7.44
CA GLN A 78 -3.93 4.84 7.94
C GLN A 78 -4.21 6.35 7.94
N GLU A 79 -3.16 7.18 8.06
CA GLU A 79 -3.27 8.63 8.11
C GLU A 79 -3.69 9.24 6.78
N VAL A 80 -3.41 8.58 5.65
CA VAL A 80 -3.85 9.04 4.32
C VAL A 80 -5.23 8.47 4.06
N THR A 81 -6.24 9.33 4.05
CA THR A 81 -7.64 8.93 3.92
C THR A 81 -8.12 9.03 2.47
N GLU A 82 -7.55 9.93 1.67
CA GLU A 82 -7.85 10.08 0.25
C GLU A 82 -6.56 10.34 -0.55
N SER A 83 -6.35 9.60 -1.65
CA SER A 83 -5.18 9.77 -2.52
C SER A 83 -5.26 11.00 -3.45
N GLY A 84 -6.44 11.58 -3.61
CA GLY A 84 -6.67 12.70 -4.52
C GLY A 84 -6.66 12.31 -6.00
N ASP A 85 -6.74 13.32 -6.86
CA ASP A 85 -6.76 13.17 -8.31
C ASP A 85 -5.41 12.63 -8.82
N GLY A 86 -5.47 11.58 -9.63
CA GLY A 86 -4.28 10.90 -10.19
C GLY A 86 -3.38 10.21 -9.16
N GLY A 87 -3.73 10.23 -7.86
CA GLY A 87 -2.95 9.64 -6.79
C GLY A 87 -3.29 8.17 -6.54
N PHE A 88 -2.26 7.38 -6.25
CA PHE A 88 -2.32 5.96 -5.91
C PHE A 88 -1.91 5.74 -4.46
N TYR A 89 -2.61 4.86 -3.75
CA TYR A 89 -2.27 4.50 -2.38
C TYR A 89 -1.03 3.60 -2.29
N THR A 90 -0.92 2.66 -3.22
CA THR A 90 0.06 1.56 -3.26
C THR A 90 1.46 1.97 -3.68
N ARG A 91 1.67 3.24 -4.05
CA ARG A 91 2.96 3.69 -4.58
C ARG A 91 3.31 5.13 -4.28
N ASP A 92 2.35 6.00 -3.97
CA ASP A 92 2.64 7.42 -3.78
C ASP A 92 2.92 7.76 -2.32
N MET A 93 3.73 8.79 -2.15
CA MET A 93 4.03 9.44 -0.87
C MET A 93 3.28 10.76 -0.79
N TYR A 94 2.72 11.05 0.38
CA TYR A 94 1.95 12.25 0.67
C TYR A 94 2.57 13.02 1.83
N GLU A 95 2.56 14.35 1.76
CA GLU A 95 2.87 15.21 2.92
C GLU A 95 1.56 15.53 3.64
N CYS A 96 1.31 14.91 4.79
CA CYS A 96 0.15 15.22 5.61
C CYS A 96 0.40 16.45 6.48
N SER A 97 -0.64 17.25 6.69
CA SER A 97 -0.66 18.31 7.68
C SER A 97 -1.69 18.05 8.79
N PRO A 98 -1.53 18.65 9.98
CA PRO A 98 -2.50 18.53 11.07
C PRO A 98 -3.91 19.00 10.72
N SER A 99 -4.05 19.86 9.70
CA SER A 99 -5.34 20.33 9.19
C SER A 99 -6.16 19.26 8.48
N GLY A 100 -5.53 18.13 8.12
CA GLY A 100 -6.11 17.08 7.29
C GLY A 100 -5.91 17.29 5.78
N ALA A 101 -5.30 18.42 5.37
CA ALA A 101 -4.86 18.62 4.00
C ALA A 101 -3.54 17.89 3.74
N CYS A 102 -3.31 17.48 2.50
CA CYS A 102 -2.01 17.02 2.03
C CYS A 102 -1.67 17.47 0.62
N CYS A 103 -0.47 17.11 0.19
CA CYS A 103 -0.04 17.12 -1.19
C CYS A 103 0.65 15.80 -1.55
N SER A 104 0.73 15.48 -2.83
CA SER A 104 1.41 14.29 -3.34
C SER A 104 2.84 14.61 -3.79
N TYR A 105 3.80 13.79 -3.36
CA TYR A 105 5.15 13.71 -3.93
C TYR A 105 5.25 12.65 -5.04
N GLY A 106 4.13 12.00 -5.38
CA GLY A 106 4.06 10.94 -6.38
C GLY A 106 4.81 9.66 -5.99
N SER A 107 5.02 8.82 -7.00
CA SER A 107 5.43 7.43 -6.79
C SER A 107 6.83 7.28 -6.19
N THR A 108 6.99 6.46 -5.16
CA THR A 108 8.28 6.13 -4.53
C THR A 108 8.40 4.64 -4.29
N ILE A 109 9.63 4.12 -4.36
CA ILE A 109 9.88 2.68 -4.16
C ILE A 109 9.57 2.22 -2.73
N VAL A 110 9.72 3.10 -1.73
CA VAL A 110 9.43 2.79 -0.32
C VAL A 110 7.97 2.39 -0.13
N CYS A 111 7.05 3.11 -0.79
CA CYS A 111 5.62 2.87 -0.66
C CYS A 111 5.11 1.74 -1.56
N LYS A 112 5.91 1.29 -2.54
CA LYS A 112 5.63 0.09 -3.33
C LYS A 112 6.00 -1.21 -2.62
N SER A 113 6.79 -1.12 -1.54
CA SER A 113 7.23 -2.31 -0.80
C SER A 113 6.10 -2.86 0.06
N SER A 114 6.13 -4.18 0.31
CA SER A 114 5.24 -4.82 1.29
C SER A 114 5.41 -4.27 2.71
N ASP A 115 6.54 -3.61 2.99
CA ASP A 115 6.90 -3.01 4.27
C ASP A 115 6.56 -1.51 4.36
N TYR A 116 5.64 -1.01 3.53
CA TYR A 116 5.23 0.41 3.56
C TYR A 116 4.90 0.92 4.97
N ALA A 117 4.36 0.05 5.84
CA ALA A 117 3.98 0.38 7.21
C ALA A 117 5.18 0.82 8.07
N SER A 118 6.36 0.26 7.82
CA SER A 118 7.61 0.69 8.48
C SER A 118 8.01 2.13 8.13
N ALA A 119 7.41 2.71 7.08
CA ALA A 119 7.61 4.08 6.64
C ALA A 119 6.46 5.03 7.03
N CYS A 120 5.59 4.66 7.99
CA CYS A 120 4.45 5.47 8.46
C CYS A 120 4.62 5.97 9.92
N PRO A 121 4.81 7.28 10.18
CA PRO A 121 5.38 8.27 9.28
C PRO A 121 6.84 7.96 8.95
N LYS A 122 7.30 8.47 7.81
CA LYS A 122 8.71 8.43 7.47
C LYS A 122 9.49 9.22 8.52
N ALA A 123 10.49 8.58 9.13
CA ALA A 123 11.37 9.27 10.07
C ALA A 123 12.02 10.49 9.38
N PRO A 124 12.15 11.64 10.08
CA PRO A 124 12.91 12.76 9.55
C PRO A 124 14.34 12.28 9.26
N ALA A 125 14.83 12.56 8.06
CA ALA A 125 16.19 12.27 7.64
C ALA A 125 17.19 13.22 8.32
#